data_AF-A0A1Y0BJC7-F1
#
_entry.id   AF-A0A1Y0BJC7-F1
#
_cell.length_a   1.000
_cell.length_b   1.000
_cell.length_c   1.000
_cell.angle_alpha   90.00
_cell.angle_beta   90.00
_cell.angle_gamma   90.00
#
_symmetry.space_group_name_H-M   'P 1'
#
loop_
_entity.id
_entity.type
_entity.pdbx_description
1 polymer ?
#
loop_
_entity_poly.entity_id
_entity_poly.type
_entity_poly.pdbx_seq_one_letter_code
_entity_poly.pdbx_strand_id
1 'polypeptide(L)'
;MTHGAASCDRLLTPFSDTLCRDDARFVDAVRAASPIIAESADLARRFHAILIGREAVEFEPWLAQALGSAIASFARGLRRDIDAVRAALILPWSTGPVEGKINKLKLIKRSMYGRAGLDLLRARIMA
;
A
#
# COMPACT_ATOMS: atom_id res chain seq x y z
N MET A 1 -22.05 18.11 17.75
CA MET A 1 -21.90 16.66 17.99
C MET A 1 -22.10 15.95 16.66
N THR A 2 -21.03 15.76 15.90
CA THR A 2 -21.03 14.96 14.67
C THR A 2 -19.95 13.90 14.84
N HIS A 3 -20.38 12.66 15.09
CA HIS A 3 -19.51 11.51 15.18
C HIS A 3 -18.87 11.28 13.80
N GLY A 4 -17.56 11.49 13.71
CA GLY A 4 -16.77 11.14 12.53
C GLY A 4 -16.70 9.63 12.41
N ALA A 5 -17.40 9.07 11.43
CA ALA A 5 -17.25 7.69 11.03
C ALA A 5 -15.80 7.49 10.53
N ALA A 6 -14.99 6.76 11.30
CA ALA A 6 -13.70 6.27 10.85
C ALA A 6 -13.96 5.36 9.64
N SER A 7 -13.42 5.74 8.49
CA SER A 7 -13.66 5.06 7.21
C SER A 7 -12.89 3.74 7.16
N CYS A 8 -13.60 2.62 7.21
CA CYS A 8 -13.07 1.25 7.14
C CYS A 8 -12.98 0.74 5.70
N ASP A 9 -12.12 1.38 4.89
CA ASP A 9 -12.08 1.15 3.44
C ASP A 9 -11.09 0.03 3.02
N ARG A 10 -10.33 -0.57 3.95
CA ARG A 10 -9.23 -1.49 3.59
C ARG A 10 -8.95 -2.62 4.60
N LEU A 11 -9.89 -3.55 4.70
CA LEU A 11 -9.98 -4.60 5.73
C LEU A 11 -8.88 -5.68 5.71
N LEU A 12 -8.24 -5.95 4.57
CA LEU A 12 -7.32 -7.10 4.42
C LEU A 12 -5.83 -6.71 4.32
N THR A 13 -5.48 -5.46 4.62
CA THR A 13 -4.10 -4.97 4.49
C THR A 13 -3.55 -4.43 5.80
N PRO A 14 -2.21 -4.44 6.00
CA PRO A 14 -1.58 -4.08 7.26
C PRO A 14 -1.78 -2.62 7.72
N PHE A 15 -2.43 -1.76 6.93
CA PHE A 15 -2.76 -0.38 7.34
C PHE A 15 -3.97 -0.28 8.28
N SER A 16 -4.48 -1.40 8.77
CA SER A 16 -5.68 -1.44 9.58
C SER A 16 -5.41 -1.57 11.07
N ASP A 17 -4.55 -0.70 11.62
CA ASP A 17 -4.31 -0.63 13.07
C ASP A 17 -5.50 -0.05 13.85
N THR A 18 -6.56 0.36 13.15
CA THR A 18 -7.85 0.75 13.73
C THR A 18 -8.99 0.12 12.93
N LEU A 19 -9.18 -1.20 13.05
CA LEU A 19 -10.46 -1.83 12.69
C LEU A 19 -11.50 -1.51 13.76
N CYS A 20 -12.72 -1.16 13.35
CA CYS A 20 -13.84 -1.23 14.27
C CYS A 20 -14.02 -2.69 14.74
N ARG A 21 -14.59 -2.88 15.93
CA ARG A 21 -14.83 -4.22 16.50
C ARG A 21 -15.60 -5.14 15.55
N ASP A 22 -16.53 -4.59 14.78
CA ASP A 22 -17.34 -5.35 13.83
C ASP A 22 -16.55 -5.76 12.59
N ASP A 23 -15.66 -4.89 12.11
CA ASP A 23 -14.78 -5.19 10.97
C ASP A 23 -13.71 -6.22 11.32
N ALA A 24 -13.15 -6.14 12.53
CA ALA A 24 -12.22 -7.15 13.03
C ALA A 24 -12.86 -8.54 13.07
N ARG A 25 -14.09 -8.63 13.60
CA ARG A 25 -14.86 -9.88 13.63
C ARG A 25 -15.16 -10.41 12.24
N PHE A 26 -15.51 -9.54 11.30
CA PHE A 26 -15.76 -9.93 9.92
C PHE A 26 -14.49 -10.47 9.25
N VAL A 27 -13.36 -9.78 9.41
CA VAL A 27 -12.06 -10.21 8.87
C VAL A 27 -11.65 -11.56 9.44
N ASP A 28 -11.82 -11.76 10.75
CA ASP A 28 -11.52 -13.05 11.40
C ASP A 28 -12.41 -14.17 10.88
N ALA A 29 -13.71 -13.91 10.69
CA ALA A 29 -14.65 -14.88 10.13
C ALA A 29 -14.27 -15.26 8.68
N VAL A 30 -13.90 -14.28 7.85
CA VAL A 30 -13.47 -14.52 6.46
C VAL A 30 -12.17 -15.31 6.41
N ARG A 31 -11.21 -15.00 7.29
CA ARG A 31 -9.95 -15.74 7.42
C ARG A 31 -10.19 -17.19 7.88
N ALA A 32 -11.10 -17.41 8.83
CA ALA A 32 -11.47 -18.74 9.28
C ALA A 32 -12.20 -19.56 8.18
N ALA A 33 -13.00 -18.89 7.35
CA ALA A 33 -13.75 -19.54 6.28
C ALA A 33 -12.90 -19.90 5.05
N SER A 34 -11.76 -19.25 4.82
CA SER A 34 -10.91 -19.50 3.64
C SER A 34 -9.42 -19.48 3.98
N PRO A 35 -8.76 -20.66 3.97
CA PRO A 35 -7.31 -20.76 4.16
C PRO A 35 -6.51 -19.94 3.14
N ILE A 36 -7.03 -19.83 1.91
CA ILE A 36 -6.39 -19.06 0.82
C ILE A 36 -6.35 -17.57 1.16
N ILE A 37 -7.44 -17.02 1.70
CA ILE A 37 -7.50 -15.61 2.10
C ILE A 37 -6.60 -15.37 3.32
N ALA A 38 -6.63 -16.29 4.29
CA ALA A 38 -5.76 -16.21 5.46
C ALA A 38 -4.27 -16.18 5.07
N GLU A 39 -3.83 -17.12 4.23
CA GLU A 39 -2.45 -17.18 3.73
C GLU A 39 -2.07 -15.92 2.96
N SER A 40 -2.93 -15.46 2.05
CA SER A 40 -2.68 -14.26 1.24
C SER A 40 -2.52 -13.02 2.10
N ALA A 41 -3.38 -12.86 3.11
CA ALA A 41 -3.32 -11.74 4.03
C ALA A 41 -2.09 -11.84 4.96
N ASP A 42 -1.67 -13.03 5.36
CA ASP A 42 -0.44 -13.24 6.13
C ASP A 42 0.82 -12.92 5.32
N LEU A 43 0.85 -13.31 4.04
CA LEU A 43 1.91 -12.94 3.13
C LEU A 43 1.96 -11.43 2.89
N ALA A 44 0.80 -10.77 2.73
CA ALA A 44 0.73 -9.32 2.58
C ALA A 44 1.24 -8.57 3.84
N ARG A 45 0.89 -9.06 5.04
CA ARG A 45 1.39 -8.49 6.30
C ARG A 45 2.90 -8.67 6.45
N ARG A 46 3.43 -9.86 6.15
CA ARG A 46 4.87 -10.14 6.19
C ARG A 46 5.65 -9.27 5.20
N PHE A 47 5.16 -9.12 3.96
CA PHE A 47 5.78 -8.23 2.97
C PHE A 47 5.89 -6.79 3.46
N HIS A 48 4.82 -6.28 4.08
CA HIS A 48 4.82 -4.93 4.63
C HIS A 48 5.80 -4.76 5.79
N ALA A 49 5.91 -5.76 6.67
CA ALA A 49 6.92 -5.76 7.72
C ALA A 49 8.34 -5.70 7.13
N ILE A 50 8.62 -6.47 6.08
CA ILE A 50 9.90 -6.42 5.35
C ILE A 50 10.16 -5.02 4.76
N LEU A 51 9.14 -4.39 4.16
CA LEU A 51 9.26 -3.04 3.59
C LEU A 51 9.53 -1.96 4.65
N ILE A 52 8.83 -2.00 5.79
CA ILE A 52 9.01 -1.02 6.87
C ILE A 52 10.32 -1.26 7.62
N GLY A 53 10.60 -2.52 7.98
CA GLY A 53 11.82 -2.93 8.67
C GLY A 53 13.07 -2.87 7.79
N ARG A 54 12.89 -2.75 6.46
CA ARG A 54 13.96 -2.73 5.45
C ARG A 54 14.84 -3.99 5.49
N GLU A 55 14.22 -5.11 5.82
CA GLU A 55 14.90 -6.40 6.02
C GLU A 55 15.09 -7.13 4.69
N ALA A 56 16.06 -6.68 3.89
CA ALA A 56 16.32 -7.23 2.56
C ALA A 56 16.59 -8.75 2.53
N VAL A 57 17.08 -9.32 3.63
CA VAL A 57 17.37 -10.76 3.75
C VAL A 57 16.08 -11.60 3.75
N GLU A 58 15.01 -11.10 4.37
CA GLU A 58 13.72 -11.80 4.50
C GLU A 58 12.88 -11.73 3.21
N PHE A 59 13.26 -10.88 2.27
CA PHE A 59 12.52 -10.67 1.02
C PHE A 59 12.52 -11.90 0.10
N GLU A 60 13.66 -12.57 -0.08
CA GLU A 60 13.74 -13.71 -1.01
C GLU A 60 13.04 -14.98 -0.51
N PRO A 61 13.15 -15.35 0.78
CA PRO A 61 12.32 -16.41 1.36
C PRO A 61 10.82 -16.09 1.22
N TRP A 62 10.43 -14.84 1.48
CA TRP A 62 9.04 -14.40 1.29
C TRP A 62 8.60 -14.51 -0.17
N LEU A 63 9.44 -14.09 -1.11
CA LEU A 63 9.14 -14.10 -2.54
C LEU A 63 8.92 -15.54 -3.05
N ALA A 64 9.75 -16.49 -2.61
CA ALA A 64 9.61 -17.90 -2.94
C ALA A 64 8.26 -18.46 -2.47
N GLN A 65 7.84 -18.15 -1.24
CA GLN A 65 6.53 -18.56 -0.72
C GLN A 65 5.38 -17.89 -1.48
N ALA A 66 5.49 -16.59 -1.77
CA ALA A 66 4.45 -15.82 -2.45
C ALA A 66 4.24 -16.25 -3.92
N LEU A 67 5.26 -16.78 -4.59
CA LEU A 67 5.15 -17.32 -5.95
C LEU A 67 4.30 -18.60 -6.01
N GLY A 68 4.17 -19.32 -4.90
CA GLY A 68 3.37 -20.55 -4.80
C GLY A 68 1.94 -20.35 -4.29
N SER A 69 1.55 -19.13 -3.93
CA SER A 69 0.25 -18.84 -3.29
C SER A 69 -0.69 -18.06 -4.20
N ALA A 70 -1.86 -17.69 -3.68
CA ALA A 70 -2.87 -16.93 -4.43
C ALA A 70 -2.39 -15.54 -4.89
N ILE A 71 -1.30 -15.01 -4.31
CA ILE A 71 -0.71 -13.72 -4.68
C ILE A 71 0.46 -13.85 -5.67
N ALA A 72 0.61 -15.01 -6.33
CA ALA A 72 1.72 -15.26 -7.26
C ALA A 72 1.86 -14.24 -8.40
N SER A 73 0.76 -13.63 -8.86
CA SER A 73 0.82 -12.57 -9.88
C SER A 73 1.54 -11.32 -9.38
N PHE A 74 1.27 -10.92 -8.13
CA PHE A 74 1.95 -9.83 -7.45
C PHE A 74 3.44 -10.16 -7.24
N ALA A 75 3.73 -11.36 -6.72
CA ALA A 75 5.09 -11.84 -6.52
C ALA A 75 5.91 -11.87 -7.83
N ARG A 76 5.29 -12.29 -8.94
CA ARG A 76 5.93 -12.26 -10.27
C ARG A 76 6.28 -10.84 -10.73
N GLY A 77 5.42 -9.87 -10.43
CA GLY A 77 5.71 -8.46 -10.69
C GLY A 77 6.95 -7.99 -9.92
N LEU A 78 6.98 -8.24 -8.60
CA LEU A 78 8.14 -7.89 -7.77
C LEU A 78 9.43 -8.58 -8.22
N ARG A 79 9.35 -9.85 -8.63
CA ARG A 79 10.51 -10.58 -9.15
C ARG A 79 11.07 -9.97 -10.44
N ARG A 80 10.21 -9.40 -11.30
CA ARG A 80 10.66 -8.73 -12.53
C ARG A 80 11.47 -7.47 -12.21
N ASP A 81 11.09 -6.76 -11.14
CA ASP A 81 11.69 -5.50 -10.71
C ASP A 81 12.57 -5.67 -9.46
N ILE A 82 13.21 -6.85 -9.30
CA ILE A 82 13.92 -7.25 -8.07
C ILE A 82 14.98 -6.23 -7.65
N ASP A 83 15.71 -5.66 -8.60
CA ASP A 83 16.77 -4.68 -8.33
C ASP A 83 16.20 -3.38 -7.76
N ALA A 84 15.04 -2.95 -8.27
CA ALA A 84 14.34 -1.78 -7.74
C ALA A 84 13.79 -2.04 -6.34
N VAL A 85 13.28 -3.24 -6.07
CA VAL A 85 12.78 -3.61 -4.73
C VAL A 85 13.94 -3.68 -3.73
N ARG A 86 15.06 -4.30 -4.09
CA ARG A 86 16.27 -4.33 -3.25
C ARG A 86 16.81 -2.93 -2.98
N ALA A 87 16.85 -2.07 -4.01
CA ALA A 87 17.24 -0.69 -3.85
C ALA A 87 16.29 0.06 -2.89
N ALA A 88 14.98 -0.18 -2.96
CA ALA A 88 14.00 0.41 -2.05
C ALA A 88 14.17 -0.05 -0.60
N LEU A 89 14.62 -1.30 -0.36
CA LEU A 89 14.90 -1.81 0.97
C LEU A 89 16.22 -1.24 1.53
N ILE A 90 17.28 -1.16 0.71
CA ILE A 90 18.62 -0.79 1.16
C ILE A 90 18.82 0.73 1.25
N LEU A 91 18.32 1.49 0.27
CA LEU A 91 18.61 2.91 0.16
C LEU A 91 17.67 3.75 1.05
N PRO A 92 18.18 4.78 1.74
CA PRO A 92 17.36 5.64 2.61
C PRO A 92 16.34 6.49 1.82
N TRP A 93 16.53 6.64 0.51
CA TRP A 93 15.73 7.50 -0.36
C TRP A 93 14.44 6.81 -0.79
N SER A 94 13.32 7.54 -0.75
CA SER A 94 12.04 7.09 -1.32
C SER A 94 11.48 8.14 -2.25
N THR A 95 10.87 7.70 -3.35
CA THR A 95 10.15 8.59 -4.28
C THR A 95 8.78 9.00 -3.72
N GLY A 96 8.34 8.42 -2.60
CA GLY A 96 7.02 8.65 -2.01
C GLY A 96 6.64 10.13 -1.81
N PRO A 97 7.49 10.97 -1.19
CA PRO A 97 7.21 12.40 -1.05
C PRO A 97 7.09 13.13 -2.39
N VAL A 98 7.83 12.70 -3.41
CA VAL A 98 7.81 13.28 -4.76
C VAL A 98 6.53 12.86 -5.48
N GLU A 99 6.16 11.58 -5.42
CA GLU A 99 4.91 11.05 -5.98
C GLU A 99 3.68 11.70 -5.35
N GLY A 100 3.69 11.94 -4.03
CA GLY A 100 2.62 12.66 -3.34
C GLY A 100 2.43 14.08 -3.88
N LYS A 101 3.53 14.81 -4.12
CA LYS A 101 3.50 16.15 -4.72
C LYS A 101 2.98 16.12 -6.16
N ILE A 102 3.42 15.14 -6.96
CA ILE A 102 2.95 14.93 -8.33
C ILE A 102 1.45 14.60 -8.34
N ASN A 103 0.97 13.76 -7.43
CA ASN A 103 -0.44 13.39 -7.33
C ASN A 103 -1.30 14.59 -6.90
N LYS A 104 -0.86 15.41 -5.93
CA LYS A 104 -1.54 16.67 -5.56
C LYS A 104 -1.66 17.60 -6.78
N LEU A 105 -0.58 17.75 -7.55
CA LEU A 105 -0.56 18.58 -8.75
C LEU A 105 -1.49 18.04 -9.84
N LYS A 106 -1.46 16.72 -10.10
CA LYS A 106 -2.37 16.06 -11.05
C LYS A 106 -3.84 16.21 -10.61
N LEU A 107 -4.13 16.11 -9.32
CA LEU A 107 -5.47 16.27 -8.77
C LEU A 107 -6.01 17.69 -9.01
N ILE A 108 -5.23 18.72 -8.67
CA ILE A 108 -5.62 20.12 -8.92
C ILE A 108 -5.90 20.33 -10.40
N LYS A 109 -4.98 19.90 -11.27
CA LYS A 109 -5.14 20.03 -12.72
C LYS A 109 -6.40 19.32 -13.23
N ARG A 110 -6.70 18.11 -12.72
CA ARG A 110 -7.88 17.33 -13.10
C ARG A 110 -9.19 17.95 -12.58
N SER A 111 -9.21 18.48 -11.36
CA SER A 111 -10.36 19.20 -10.79
C SER A 111 -10.72 20.46 -11.58
N MET A 112 -9.75 21.00 -12.32
CA MET A 112 -9.89 22.19 -13.15
C MET A 112 -9.97 21.84 -14.65
N TYR A 113 -10.32 20.59 -14.99
CA TYR A 113 -10.47 20.12 -16.37
C TYR A 113 -9.25 20.38 -17.26
N GLY A 114 -8.05 20.34 -16.68
CA GLY A 114 -6.79 20.62 -17.39
C GLY A 114 -6.48 22.11 -17.61
N ARG A 115 -7.35 23.03 -17.17
CA ARG A 115 -7.23 24.49 -17.40
C ARG A 115 -6.30 25.20 -16.41
N ALA A 116 -5.67 24.47 -15.49
CA ALA A 116 -4.71 25.06 -14.56
C ALA A 116 -3.32 25.20 -15.22
N GLY A 117 -2.98 26.44 -15.61
CA GLY A 117 -1.62 26.85 -16.00
C GLY A 117 -0.68 26.97 -14.80
N LEU A 118 0.61 27.24 -15.04
CA LEU A 118 1.64 27.23 -13.99
C LEU A 118 1.37 28.23 -12.85
N ASP A 119 0.90 29.42 -13.16
CA ASP A 119 0.62 30.46 -12.15
C ASP A 119 -0.57 30.08 -11.26
N LEU A 120 -1.62 29.51 -11.85
CA LEU A 120 -2.80 29.04 -11.14
C LEU A 120 -2.50 27.80 -10.29
N LEU A 121 -1.62 26.91 -10.77
CA LEU A 121 -1.11 25.79 -9.99
C LEU A 121 -0.28 26.27 -8.79
N ARG A 122 0.62 27.26 -8.98
CA ARG A 122 1.40 27.84 -7.87
C ARG A 122 0.48 28.44 -6.81
N ALA A 123 -0.49 29.26 -7.21
CA ALA A 123 -1.44 29.89 -6.29
C ALA A 123 -2.21 28.86 -5.44
N ARG A 124 -2.63 27.74 -6.02
CA ARG A 124 -3.36 26.68 -5.30
C ARG A 124 -2.48 25.72 -4.48
N ILE A 125 -1.19 25.64 -4.79
CA ILE A 125 -0.27 24.76 -4.05
C ILE A 125 0.31 25.48 -2.83
N MET A 126 0.48 26.81 -2.92
CA MET A 126 1.07 27.67 -1.88
C MET A 126 0.04 28.33 -0.96
N ALA A 127 -1.25 28.30 -1.31
CA ALA A 127 -2.35 28.62 -0.40
C ALA A 127 -2.61 27.46 0.57
#